data_AF-A9GV18-F1
#
_entry.id   AF-A9GV18-F1
#
_cell.length_a   1.000
_cell.length_b   1.000
_cell.length_c   1.000
_cell.angle_alpha   90.00
_cell.angle_beta   90.00
_cell.angle_gamma   90.00
#
_symmetry.space_group_name_H-M   'P 1'
#
loop_
_entity.id
_entity.type
_entity.pdbx_description
1 polymer ?
#
loop_
_entity_poly.entity_id
_entity_poly.type
_entity_poly.pdbx_seq_one_letter_code
_entity_poly.pdbx_strand_id
1 'polypeptide(L)'
;MDIHTILPPSVLLLDLGGTLEYGGVVLPDAARALDVVSGFRTSSGQRLPVALVSNFTMPALGSGPVEIERLFHEYVDMLSHLGLASYFQPPEQRITLSTQAGVRKPHRAVFELALERLGVAPRLDACLFVTESAEHVGACRALGMHALRFGPDGDFDVWSAGPLILARALGIRDAEALRPALDLRLERRFGRRLLRVESIADASDGGARISAMVGDALDTPTPVAADITLARSGDIAALAVDGSPVDARADADLYRRVLEDNAMIAPAGAELPPGATHTLEPAPAGDMALRRRRYSIL
;
A
#
# COMPACT_ATOMS: atom_id res chain seq x y z
N MET A 1 -3.46 28.91 26.96
CA MET A 1 -2.86 27.57 26.81
C MET A 1 -3.16 27.17 25.39
N ASP A 2 -2.26 27.49 24.46
CA ASP A 2 -2.46 27.20 23.05
C ASP A 2 -2.47 25.68 22.87
N ILE A 3 -3.63 25.16 22.48
CA ILE A 3 -3.75 23.80 21.98
C ILE A 3 -3.00 23.84 20.66
N HIS A 4 -1.70 23.54 20.69
CA HIS A 4 -0.94 23.33 19.46
C HIS A 4 -1.65 22.24 18.69
N THR A 5 -2.37 22.63 17.64
CA THR A 5 -2.97 21.71 16.70
C THR A 5 -1.83 20.88 16.13
N ILE A 6 -1.70 19.63 16.57
CA ILE A 6 -0.71 18.70 16.04
C ILE A 6 -1.10 18.48 14.59
N LEU A 7 -0.36 19.11 13.68
CA LEU A 7 -0.56 18.92 12.25
C LEU A 7 -0.14 17.50 11.88
N PRO A 8 -0.82 16.87 10.92
CA PRO A 8 -0.39 15.56 10.44
C PRO A 8 1.01 15.67 9.81
N PRO A 9 1.82 14.59 9.90
CA PRO A 9 3.10 14.52 9.20
C PRO A 9 2.92 14.71 7.70
N SER A 10 3.89 15.35 7.06
CA SER A 10 3.89 15.68 5.64
C SER A 10 5.09 15.10 4.89
N VAL A 11 5.94 14.31 5.55
CA VAL A 11 7.09 13.59 4.96
C VAL A 11 7.10 12.16 5.50
N LEU A 12 7.31 11.18 4.62
CA LEU A 12 7.47 9.77 5.00
C LEU A 12 8.94 9.36 4.85
N LEU A 13 9.51 8.88 5.94
CA LEU A 13 10.84 8.29 6.00
C LEU A 13 10.70 6.79 6.27
N LEU A 14 11.43 5.96 5.51
CA LEU A 14 11.36 4.51 5.60
C LEU A 14 12.73 3.93 5.95
N ASP A 15 12.77 2.99 6.87
CA ASP A 15 13.89 2.06 6.99
C ASP A 15 13.89 1.04 5.84
N LEU A 16 15.01 0.33 5.65
CA LEU A 16 15.13 -0.77 4.71
C LEU A 16 15.14 -2.13 5.41
N GLY A 17 16.23 -2.47 6.09
CA GLY A 17 16.45 -3.82 6.61
C GLY A 17 15.50 -4.14 7.75
N GLY A 18 14.83 -5.30 7.69
CA GLY A 18 13.78 -5.69 8.63
C GLY A 18 12.46 -4.95 8.45
N THR A 19 12.41 -3.91 7.60
CA THR A 19 11.22 -3.09 7.37
C THR A 19 10.63 -3.27 5.98
N LEU A 20 11.42 -3.16 4.91
CA LEU A 20 11.00 -3.38 3.52
C LEU A 20 11.58 -4.67 2.93
N GLU A 21 12.69 -5.15 3.48
CA GLU A 21 13.35 -6.39 3.09
C GLU A 21 13.86 -7.15 4.31
N TYR A 22 14.07 -8.46 4.17
CA TYR A 22 14.79 -9.25 5.15
C TYR A 22 15.73 -10.23 4.44
N GLY A 23 17.02 -10.13 4.73
CA GLY A 23 18.03 -11.04 4.19
C GLY A 23 18.22 -10.92 2.67
N GLY A 24 18.02 -9.73 2.10
CA GLY A 24 18.12 -9.49 0.66
C GLY A 24 16.89 -9.92 -0.12
N VAL A 25 15.75 -10.12 0.55
CA VAL A 25 14.47 -10.45 -0.08
C VAL A 25 13.43 -9.42 0.34
N VAL A 26 12.75 -8.82 -0.64
CA VAL A 26 11.67 -7.86 -0.38
C VAL A 26 10.54 -8.56 0.38
N LEU A 27 10.06 -7.91 1.44
CA LEU A 27 8.96 -8.44 2.25
C LEU A 27 7.66 -8.51 1.42
N PRO A 28 6.77 -9.47 1.71
CA PRO A 28 5.51 -9.61 0.98
C PRO A 28 4.73 -8.29 0.90
N ASP A 29 4.29 -7.95 -0.31
CA ASP A 29 3.55 -6.72 -0.64
C ASP A 29 4.26 -5.38 -0.40
N ALA A 30 5.52 -5.34 0.05
CA ALA A 30 6.23 -4.07 0.29
C ALA A 30 6.31 -3.20 -0.98
N ALA A 31 6.67 -3.78 -2.13
CA ALA A 31 6.68 -3.06 -3.41
C ALA A 31 5.30 -2.53 -3.81
N ARG A 32 4.25 -3.37 -3.71
CA ARG A 32 2.86 -2.95 -3.99
C ARG A 32 2.38 -1.86 -3.03
N ALA A 33 2.80 -1.90 -1.77
CA ALA A 33 2.49 -0.86 -0.80
C ALA A 33 3.20 0.45 -1.16
N LEU A 34 4.46 0.41 -1.59
CA LEU A 34 5.18 1.58 -2.10
C LEU A 34 4.53 2.17 -3.34
N ASP A 35 4.03 1.35 -4.28
CA ASP A 35 3.23 1.82 -5.42
C ASP A 35 2.04 2.67 -4.93
N VAL A 36 1.26 2.16 -3.98
CA VAL A 36 0.11 2.87 -3.41
C VAL A 36 0.54 4.16 -2.72
N VAL A 37 1.54 4.09 -1.85
CA VAL A 37 2.04 5.24 -1.06
C VAL A 37 2.63 6.33 -1.96
N SER A 38 3.23 5.97 -3.10
CA SER A 38 3.75 6.93 -4.07
C SER A 38 2.66 7.83 -4.70
N GLY A 39 1.40 7.36 -4.66
CA GLY A 39 0.22 8.11 -5.10
C GLY A 39 -0.34 9.07 -4.03
N PHE A 40 0.11 8.97 -2.78
CA PHE A 40 -0.41 9.80 -1.69
C PHE A 40 -0.03 11.28 -1.86
N ARG A 41 -0.94 12.12 -1.35
CA ARG A 41 -0.78 13.57 -1.32
C ARG A 41 -0.94 14.07 0.10
N THR A 42 -0.16 15.09 0.45
CA THR A 42 -0.30 15.81 1.72
C THR A 42 -1.61 16.59 1.75
N SER A 43 -1.99 17.12 2.91
CA SER A 43 -3.16 18.01 3.05
C SER A 43 -3.09 19.26 2.16
N SER A 44 -1.90 19.67 1.72
CA SER A 44 -1.69 20.77 0.77
C SER A 44 -1.88 20.37 -0.70
N GLY A 45 -2.17 19.08 -0.98
CA GLY A 45 -2.32 18.53 -2.33
C GLY A 45 -1.00 18.16 -3.03
N GLN A 46 0.15 18.48 -2.44
CA GLN A 46 1.46 18.07 -2.96
C GLN A 46 1.66 16.56 -2.82
N ARG A 47 2.39 15.94 -3.77
CA ARG A 47 2.80 14.53 -3.61
C ARG A 47 3.58 14.36 -2.31
N LEU A 48 3.30 13.28 -1.60
CA LEU A 48 4.01 12.94 -0.36
C LEU A 48 5.51 12.75 -0.66
N PRO A 49 6.41 13.54 -0.05
CA PRO A 49 7.84 13.24 -0.08
C PRO A 49 8.09 11.92 0.66
N VAL A 50 8.74 11.00 -0.03
CA VAL A 50 9.11 9.68 0.50
C VAL A 50 10.61 9.50 0.32
N ALA A 51 11.30 9.16 1.40
CA ALA A 51 12.73 8.88 1.39
C ALA A 51 13.06 7.65 2.24
N LEU A 52 14.21 7.06 1.95
CA LEU A 52 14.81 5.98 2.67
C LEU A 52 15.91 6.52 3.60
N VAL A 53 15.90 6.06 4.85
CA VAL A 53 16.92 6.37 5.85
C VAL A 53 17.46 5.07 6.43
N SER A 54 18.68 4.69 6.05
CA SER A 54 19.24 3.37 6.39
C SER A 54 20.56 3.48 7.12
N ASN A 55 20.75 2.62 8.13
CA ASN A 55 22.09 2.31 8.59
C ASN A 55 22.77 1.47 7.52
N PHE A 56 24.01 1.79 7.19
CA PHE A 56 24.83 1.03 6.26
C PHE A 56 26.26 0.89 6.80
N THR A 57 27.18 0.40 5.98
CA THR A 57 28.60 0.29 6.31
C THR A 57 29.17 1.67 6.62
N MET A 58 29.71 1.84 7.83
CA MET A 58 30.42 3.07 8.18
C MET A 58 31.81 3.02 7.56
N PRO A 59 32.25 4.11 6.91
CA PRO A 59 33.56 4.15 6.31
C PRO A 59 34.63 4.16 7.41
N ALA A 60 35.86 3.77 7.08
CA ALA A 60 36.96 3.83 8.02
C ALA A 60 37.24 5.27 8.48
N LEU A 61 37.84 5.43 9.66
CA LEU A 61 38.21 6.76 10.14
C LEU A 61 39.20 7.41 9.16
N GLY A 62 38.88 8.62 8.71
CA GLY A 62 39.69 9.34 7.72
C GLY A 62 39.40 8.98 6.27
N SER A 63 38.42 8.11 5.99
CA SER A 63 37.92 7.91 4.63
C SER A 63 37.42 9.23 4.03
N GLY A 64 37.82 9.50 2.78
CA GLY A 64 37.42 10.68 2.04
C GLY A 64 36.08 10.53 1.30
N PRO A 65 35.63 11.57 0.60
CA PRO A 65 34.35 11.60 -0.14
C PRO A 65 34.18 10.46 -1.15
N VAL A 66 35.26 10.04 -1.81
CA VAL A 66 35.25 8.95 -2.82
C VAL A 66 34.76 7.63 -2.24
N GLU A 67 35.14 7.30 -1.00
CA GLU A 67 34.71 6.06 -0.37
C GLU A 67 33.24 6.11 0.05
N ILE A 68 32.77 7.28 0.51
CA ILE A 68 31.36 7.50 0.84
C ILE A 68 30.49 7.38 -0.41
N GLU A 69 30.94 7.94 -1.53
CA GLU A 69 30.26 7.84 -2.83
C GLU A 69 30.22 6.39 -3.34
N ARG A 70 31.33 5.66 -3.24
CA ARG A 70 31.38 4.23 -3.58
C ARG A 70 30.36 3.42 -2.78
N LEU A 71 30.34 3.58 -1.44
CA LEU A 71 29.39 2.89 -0.56
C LEU A 71 27.93 3.27 -0.87
N PHE A 72 27.68 4.52 -1.24
CA PHE A 72 26.35 4.95 -1.66
C PHE A 72 25.91 4.26 -2.96
N HIS A 73 26.77 4.16 -3.96
CA HIS A 73 26.46 3.44 -5.21
C HIS A 73 26.22 1.96 -4.97
N GLU A 74 27.02 1.30 -4.13
CA GLU A 74 26.80 -0.11 -3.76
C GLU A 74 25.43 -0.32 -3.13
N TYR A 75 24.98 0.62 -2.30
CA TYR A 75 23.66 0.57 -1.70
C TYR A 75 22.54 0.75 -2.73
N VAL A 76 22.68 1.69 -3.66
CA VAL A 76 21.71 1.91 -4.75
C VAL A 76 21.65 0.70 -5.68
N ASP A 77 22.78 0.06 -5.97
CA ASP A 77 22.84 -1.17 -6.76
C ASP A 77 22.10 -2.30 -6.04
N MET A 78 22.32 -2.47 -4.73
CA MET A 78 21.58 -3.45 -3.93
C MET A 78 20.07 -3.19 -3.97
N LEU A 79 19.61 -1.94 -3.80
CA LEU A 79 18.19 -1.60 -3.94
C LEU A 79 17.63 -1.87 -5.34
N SER A 80 18.48 -1.72 -6.37
CA SER A 80 18.10 -2.01 -7.75
C SER A 80 17.89 -3.52 -7.95
N HIS A 81 18.74 -4.36 -7.36
CA HIS A 81 18.55 -5.82 -7.35
C HIS A 81 17.29 -6.24 -6.61
N LEU A 82 16.89 -5.51 -5.56
CA LEU A 82 15.62 -5.72 -4.86
C LEU A 82 14.40 -5.21 -5.65
N GLY A 83 14.60 -4.48 -6.75
CA GLY A 83 13.50 -3.85 -7.49
C GLY A 83 12.84 -2.67 -6.75
N LEU A 84 13.54 -2.08 -5.77
CA LEU A 84 13.02 -0.99 -4.94
C LEU A 84 13.58 0.40 -5.33
N ALA A 85 14.68 0.45 -6.09
CA ALA A 85 15.34 1.72 -6.42
C ALA A 85 14.44 2.72 -7.18
N SER A 86 13.46 2.25 -7.96
CA SER A 86 12.54 3.10 -8.72
C SER A 86 11.65 3.97 -7.84
N TYR A 87 11.35 3.54 -6.60
CA TYR A 87 10.54 4.31 -5.65
C TYR A 87 11.31 5.47 -5.01
N PHE A 88 12.63 5.47 -5.09
CA PHE A 88 13.51 6.45 -4.44
C PHE A 88 14.33 7.24 -5.46
N GLN A 89 13.69 7.71 -6.53
CA GLN A 89 14.32 8.55 -7.56
C GLN A 89 14.09 10.06 -7.33
N PRO A 90 15.11 10.92 -7.51
CA PRO A 90 16.50 10.54 -7.76
C PRO A 90 17.20 10.06 -6.45
N PRO A 91 18.11 9.06 -6.51
CA PRO A 91 18.71 8.43 -5.34
C PRO A 91 19.37 9.41 -4.37
N GLU A 92 20.10 10.38 -4.91
CA GLU A 92 20.84 11.39 -4.14
C GLU A 92 19.95 12.35 -3.35
N GLN A 93 18.66 12.41 -3.66
CA GLN A 93 17.68 13.20 -2.90
C GLN A 93 16.86 12.33 -1.95
N ARG A 94 16.59 11.08 -2.33
CA ARG A 94 15.63 10.21 -1.62
C ARG A 94 16.25 9.10 -0.80
N ILE A 95 17.57 8.91 -0.86
CA ILE A 95 18.28 7.92 -0.07
C ILE A 95 19.31 8.63 0.79
N THR A 96 19.24 8.39 2.10
CA THR A 96 20.18 8.89 3.08
C THR A 96 20.74 7.73 3.90
N LEU A 97 22.05 7.59 3.89
CA LEU A 97 22.75 6.54 4.63
C LEU A 97 23.46 7.10 5.86
N SER A 98 23.59 6.28 6.90
CA SER A 98 24.45 6.60 8.04
C SER A 98 25.90 6.91 7.62
N THR A 99 26.35 6.30 6.52
CA THR A 99 27.64 6.56 5.87
C THR A 99 27.80 8.04 5.48
N GLN A 100 26.75 8.64 4.91
CA GLN A 100 26.74 10.05 4.48
C GLN A 100 26.51 10.99 5.66
N ALA A 101 25.69 10.58 6.63
CA ALA A 101 25.41 11.37 7.83
C ALA A 101 26.56 11.37 8.85
N GLY A 102 27.51 10.44 8.74
CA GLY A 102 28.58 10.24 9.73
C GLY A 102 28.10 9.68 11.08
N VAL A 103 26.80 9.43 11.23
CA VAL A 103 26.15 8.92 12.44
C VAL A 103 25.10 7.87 12.08
N ARG A 104 24.85 6.93 12.99
CA ARG A 104 23.79 5.92 12.84
C ARG A 104 22.45 6.44 13.36
N LYS A 105 21.36 5.91 12.82
CA LYS A 105 20.04 6.00 13.48
C LYS A 105 20.15 5.45 14.91
N PRO A 106 19.40 6.03 15.88
CA PRO A 106 18.40 7.08 15.70
C PRO A 106 18.94 8.51 15.90
N HIS A 107 20.23 8.76 15.64
CA HIS A 107 20.81 10.10 15.85
C HIS A 107 20.13 11.16 14.96
N ARG A 108 19.68 12.26 15.57
CA ARG A 108 18.93 13.36 14.95
C ARG A 108 19.45 13.79 13.57
N ALA A 109 20.77 13.97 13.45
CA ALA A 109 21.43 14.46 12.23
C ALA A 109 21.16 13.61 10.97
N VAL A 110 20.90 12.29 11.09
CA VAL A 110 20.58 11.47 9.91
C VAL A 110 19.23 11.84 9.29
N PHE A 111 18.25 12.20 10.13
CA PHE A 111 16.92 12.60 9.69
C PHE A 111 16.93 14.03 9.15
N GLU A 112 17.68 14.93 9.78
CA GLU A 112 17.86 16.30 9.28
C GLU A 112 18.53 16.31 7.91
N LEU A 113 19.58 15.49 7.71
CA LEU A 113 20.21 15.32 6.40
C LEU A 113 19.23 14.77 5.35
N ALA A 114 18.35 13.83 5.73
CA ALA A 114 17.34 13.30 4.81
C ALA A 114 16.34 14.38 4.37
N LEU A 115 15.92 15.27 5.29
CA LEU A 115 15.05 16.40 4.97
C LEU A 115 15.74 17.44 4.10
N GLU A 116 17.00 17.74 4.39
CA GLU A 116 17.83 18.62 3.57
C GLU A 116 17.95 18.10 2.13
N ARG A 117 18.26 16.81 1.96
CA ARG A 117 18.37 16.15 0.64
C ARG A 117 17.05 16.12 -0.13
N LEU A 118 15.93 16.01 0.58
CA LEU A 118 14.59 16.14 0.00
C LEU A 118 14.21 17.57 -0.39
N GLY A 119 15.00 18.58 0.02
CA GLY A 119 14.70 19.99 -0.22
C GLY A 119 13.49 20.49 0.58
N VAL A 120 13.15 19.83 1.69
CA VAL A 120 12.06 20.23 2.59
C VAL A 120 12.62 20.88 3.85
N ALA A 121 11.81 21.71 4.52
CA ALA A 121 12.23 22.32 5.77
C ALA A 121 12.60 21.24 6.82
N PRO A 122 13.67 21.41 7.62
CA PRO A 122 14.16 20.42 8.58
C PRO A 122 13.28 20.34 9.84
N ARG A 123 12.01 20.04 9.64
CA ARG A 123 10.95 19.95 10.65
C ARG A 123 10.70 18.50 10.99
N LEU A 124 11.38 18.02 12.04
CA LEU A 124 11.23 16.63 12.51
C LEU A 124 9.80 16.30 12.94
N ASP A 125 9.05 17.29 13.44
CA ASP A 125 7.63 17.17 13.79
C ASP A 125 6.72 16.90 12.57
N ALA A 126 7.19 17.18 11.36
CA ALA A 126 6.49 16.88 10.12
C ALA A 126 6.83 15.49 9.55
N CYS A 127 7.72 14.73 10.20
CA CYS A 127 8.17 13.43 9.72
C CYS A 127 7.36 12.29 10.33
N LEU A 128 7.00 11.32 9.48
CA LEU A 128 6.60 9.98 9.88
C LEU A 128 7.71 9.00 9.51
N PHE A 129 8.32 8.35 10.50
CA PHE A 129 9.34 7.32 10.29
C PHE A 129 8.79 5.91 10.51
N VAL A 130 9.06 4.99 9.59
CA VAL A 130 8.67 3.57 9.71
C VAL A 130 9.92 2.71 9.81
N THR A 131 10.00 1.90 10.87
CA THR A 131 11.13 1.01 11.17
C THR A 131 10.65 -0.18 12.00
N GLU A 132 11.37 -1.28 11.97
CA GLU A 132 11.12 -2.47 12.79
C GLU A 132 11.59 -2.32 14.24
N SER A 133 12.56 -1.41 14.45
CA SER A 133 13.22 -1.21 15.73
C SER A 133 12.38 -0.37 16.70
N ALA A 134 11.95 -1.01 17.80
CA ALA A 134 11.25 -0.32 18.89
C ALA A 134 12.09 0.79 19.53
N GLU A 135 13.40 0.59 19.62
CA GLU A 135 14.35 1.60 20.12
C GLU A 135 14.34 2.84 19.23
N HIS A 136 14.44 2.65 17.91
CA HIS A 136 14.37 3.76 16.96
C HIS A 136 13.04 4.51 17.06
N VAL A 137 11.92 3.80 17.20
CA VAL A 137 10.59 4.42 17.37
C VAL A 137 10.55 5.29 18.63
N GLY A 138 11.01 4.77 19.77
CA GLY A 138 11.08 5.52 21.02
C GLY A 138 11.94 6.78 20.91
N ALA A 139 13.13 6.64 20.31
CA ALA A 139 14.05 7.75 20.10
C ALA A 139 13.49 8.81 19.13
N CYS A 140 12.87 8.41 18.02
CA CYS A 140 12.26 9.35 17.06
C CYS A 140 11.12 10.14 17.70
N ARG A 141 10.27 9.48 18.52
CA ARG A 141 9.22 10.15 19.28
C ARG A 141 9.80 11.15 20.28
N ALA A 142 10.91 10.81 20.95
CA ALA A 142 11.63 11.75 21.83
C ALA A 142 12.22 12.95 21.10
N LEU A 143 12.52 12.83 19.79
CA LEU A 143 12.93 13.93 18.91
C LEU A 143 11.74 14.76 18.38
N GLY A 144 10.51 14.40 18.73
CA GLY A 144 9.28 15.06 18.27
C GLY A 144 8.73 14.53 16.94
N MET A 145 9.30 13.45 16.38
CA MET A 145 8.81 12.84 15.14
C MET A 145 7.60 11.95 15.39
N HIS A 146 6.79 11.74 14.35
CA HIS A 146 5.88 10.60 14.30
C HIS A 146 6.67 9.35 13.92
N ALA A 147 6.35 8.22 14.54
CA ALA A 147 7.00 6.96 14.21
C ALA A 147 6.03 5.78 14.36
N LEU A 148 6.10 4.87 13.40
CA LEU A 148 5.37 3.59 13.39
C LEU A 148 6.38 2.45 13.39
N ARG A 149 6.06 1.42 14.18
CA ARG A 149 6.82 0.18 14.24
C ARG A 149 6.26 -0.83 13.25
N PHE A 150 7.11 -1.38 12.40
CA PHE A 150 6.80 -2.56 11.59
C PHE A 150 7.18 -3.86 12.33
N GLY A 151 6.39 -4.92 12.17
CA GLY A 151 6.66 -6.26 12.70
C GLY A 151 5.59 -6.75 13.69
N PRO A 152 5.73 -8.00 14.21
CA PRO A 152 4.66 -8.69 14.94
C PRO A 152 4.10 -7.95 16.16
N ASP A 153 4.96 -7.24 16.88
CA ASP A 153 4.60 -6.41 18.04
C ASP A 153 4.58 -4.91 17.70
N GLY A 154 4.41 -4.60 16.41
CA GLY A 154 4.42 -3.25 15.87
C GLY A 154 3.02 -2.65 15.73
N ASP A 155 2.97 -1.48 15.10
CA ASP A 155 1.73 -0.86 14.67
C ASP A 155 1.11 -1.63 13.48
N PHE A 156 1.93 -2.36 12.72
CA PHE A 156 1.52 -3.34 11.71
C PHE A 156 2.64 -4.32 11.37
N ASP A 157 2.28 -5.51 10.90
CA ASP A 157 3.20 -6.62 10.64
C ASP A 157 3.19 -7.13 9.18
N VAL A 158 2.27 -6.60 8.35
CA VAL A 158 2.15 -6.95 6.93
C VAL A 158 1.96 -5.70 6.07
N TRP A 159 2.69 -5.61 4.96
CA TRP A 159 2.67 -4.42 4.10
C TRP A 159 1.35 -4.21 3.35
N SER A 160 0.53 -5.24 3.19
CA SER A 160 -0.82 -5.04 2.64
C SER A 160 -1.70 -4.14 3.52
N ALA A 161 -1.43 -4.04 4.84
CA ALA A 161 -2.10 -3.10 5.74
C ALA A 161 -1.45 -1.72 5.79
N GLY A 162 -0.15 -1.65 5.45
CA GLY A 162 0.69 -0.46 5.58
C GLY A 162 0.07 0.81 4.99
N PRO A 163 -0.36 0.84 3.71
CA PRO A 163 -0.90 2.04 3.11
C PRO A 163 -2.10 2.65 3.84
N LEU A 164 -3.02 1.86 4.39
CA LEU A 164 -4.16 2.38 5.15
C LEU A 164 -3.74 3.00 6.48
N ILE A 165 -2.79 2.36 7.16
CA ILE A 165 -2.24 2.82 8.44
C ILE A 165 -1.43 4.10 8.23
N LEU A 166 -0.63 4.16 7.17
CA LEU A 166 0.11 5.35 6.76
C LEU A 166 -0.85 6.48 6.38
N ALA A 167 -1.87 6.20 5.58
CA ALA A 167 -2.88 7.20 5.23
C ALA A 167 -3.54 7.80 6.48
N ARG A 168 -3.89 6.95 7.45
CA ARG A 168 -4.43 7.40 8.75
C ARG A 168 -3.45 8.29 9.50
N ALA A 169 -2.19 7.86 9.63
CA ALA A 169 -1.14 8.62 10.32
C ALA A 169 -0.83 9.96 9.64
N LEU A 170 -0.90 10.02 8.32
CA LEU A 170 -0.71 11.22 7.49
C LEU A 170 -1.98 12.09 7.39
N GLY A 171 -3.09 11.68 8.01
CA GLY A 171 -4.35 12.41 7.96
C GLY A 171 -5.04 12.40 6.58
N ILE A 172 -4.72 11.44 5.71
CA ILE A 172 -5.33 11.26 4.40
C ILE A 172 -6.70 10.58 4.58
N ARG A 173 -7.75 11.28 4.14
CA ARG A 173 -9.15 10.82 4.26
C ARG A 173 -9.92 10.79 2.93
N ASP A 174 -9.27 11.21 1.85
CA ASP A 174 -9.89 11.24 0.53
C ASP A 174 -10.16 9.81 0.03
N ALA A 175 -11.37 9.57 -0.45
CA ALA A 175 -11.81 8.24 -0.86
C ALA A 175 -11.04 7.72 -2.07
N GLU A 176 -10.74 8.59 -3.04
CA GLU A 176 -9.96 8.22 -4.22
C GLU A 176 -8.50 7.90 -3.84
N ALA A 177 -7.89 8.67 -2.94
CA ALA A 177 -6.56 8.38 -2.41
C ALA A 177 -6.51 7.07 -1.61
N LEU A 178 -7.57 6.73 -0.89
CA LEU A 178 -7.65 5.49 -0.10
C LEU A 178 -7.98 4.25 -0.95
N ARG A 179 -8.54 4.41 -2.15
CA ARG A 179 -9.02 3.29 -2.97
C ARG A 179 -7.93 2.24 -3.26
N PRO A 180 -6.71 2.58 -3.70
CA PRO A 180 -5.68 1.55 -3.95
C PRO A 180 -5.21 0.85 -2.66
N ALA A 181 -5.22 1.57 -1.53
CA ALA A 181 -4.87 1.00 -0.22
C ALA A 181 -5.93 -0.01 0.25
N LEU A 182 -7.20 0.33 0.09
CA LEU A 182 -8.32 -0.56 0.39
C LEU A 182 -8.31 -1.79 -0.52
N ASP A 183 -8.11 -1.60 -1.83
CA ASP A 183 -8.07 -2.70 -2.80
C ASP A 183 -6.96 -3.71 -2.46
N LEU A 184 -5.74 -3.23 -2.19
CA LEU A 184 -4.62 -4.08 -1.77
C LEU A 184 -4.96 -4.87 -0.50
N ARG A 185 -5.52 -4.20 0.52
CA ARG A 185 -5.84 -4.86 1.79
C ARG A 185 -6.99 -5.86 1.65
N LEU A 186 -8.02 -5.53 0.88
CA LEU A 186 -9.15 -6.41 0.61
C LEU A 186 -8.71 -7.66 -0.17
N GLU A 187 -7.85 -7.49 -1.17
CA GLU A 187 -7.34 -8.60 -1.98
C GLU A 187 -6.58 -9.59 -1.09
N ARG A 188 -5.68 -9.07 -0.24
CA ARG A 188 -4.80 -9.90 0.59
C ARG A 188 -5.48 -10.52 1.80
N ARG A 189 -6.41 -9.82 2.43
CA ARG A 189 -7.06 -10.31 3.66
C ARG A 189 -8.34 -11.09 3.39
N PHE A 190 -9.07 -10.76 2.33
CA PHE A 190 -10.40 -11.31 2.08
C PHE A 190 -10.56 -11.93 0.68
N GLY A 191 -9.55 -11.86 -0.19
CA GLY A 191 -9.66 -12.34 -1.58
C GLY A 191 -10.64 -11.52 -2.42
N ARG A 192 -10.87 -10.25 -2.04
CA ARG A 192 -11.85 -9.36 -2.67
C ARG A 192 -11.17 -8.20 -3.39
N ARG A 193 -11.75 -7.74 -4.49
CA ARG A 193 -11.36 -6.51 -5.17
C ARG A 193 -12.34 -5.40 -4.90
N LEU A 194 -11.82 -4.20 -4.71
CA LEU A 194 -12.61 -2.98 -4.58
C LEU A 194 -13.01 -2.48 -5.97
N LEU A 195 -14.30 -2.54 -6.26
CA LEU A 195 -14.84 -2.05 -7.53
C LEU A 195 -15.07 -0.54 -7.44
N ARG A 196 -15.70 -0.09 -6.35
CA ARG A 196 -16.09 1.30 -6.14
C ARG A 196 -16.23 1.63 -4.66
N VAL A 197 -15.86 2.84 -4.26
CA VAL A 197 -16.24 3.42 -2.96
C VAL A 197 -17.47 4.30 -3.16
N GLU A 198 -18.48 4.13 -2.32
CA GLU A 198 -19.72 4.92 -2.38
C GLU A 198 -19.72 6.05 -1.35
N SER A 199 -19.30 5.75 -0.12
CA SER A 199 -19.20 6.74 0.95
C SER A 199 -18.17 6.35 1.99
N ILE A 200 -17.65 7.35 2.70
CA ILE A 200 -16.77 7.20 3.86
C ILE A 200 -17.35 8.05 4.98
N ALA A 201 -17.54 7.45 6.15
CA ALA A 201 -18.01 8.11 7.36
C ALA A 201 -17.06 7.84 8.52
N ASP A 202 -16.77 8.85 9.33
CA ASP A 202 -16.01 8.66 10.57
C ASP A 202 -16.85 7.82 11.56
N ALA A 203 -16.19 6.89 12.24
CA ALA A 203 -16.80 6.15 13.34
C ALA A 203 -16.52 6.85 14.67
N SER A 204 -17.44 6.72 15.63
CA SER A 204 -17.34 7.38 16.95
C SER A 204 -16.14 6.92 17.78
N ASP A 205 -15.58 5.76 17.49
CA ASP A 205 -14.40 5.18 18.13
C ASP A 205 -13.06 5.66 17.51
N GLY A 206 -13.14 6.56 16.53
CA GLY A 206 -11.98 7.05 15.79
C GLY A 206 -11.53 6.12 14.65
N GLY A 207 -12.32 5.13 14.29
CA GLY A 207 -12.23 4.40 13.03
C GLY A 207 -12.95 5.11 11.87
N ALA A 208 -13.31 4.34 10.84
CA ALA A 208 -14.15 4.79 9.74
C ALA A 208 -15.01 3.64 9.21
N ARG A 209 -16.20 3.96 8.68
CA ARG A 209 -17.05 3.03 7.94
C ARG A 209 -17.08 3.45 6.49
N ILE A 210 -16.90 2.48 5.60
CA ILE A 210 -16.84 2.69 4.17
C ILE A 210 -17.87 1.77 3.53
N SER A 211 -18.84 2.37 2.83
CA SER A 211 -19.76 1.60 1.98
C SER A 211 -19.17 1.55 0.57
N ALA A 212 -19.10 0.35 0.01
CA ALA A 212 -18.38 0.07 -1.22
C ALA A 212 -19.03 -1.07 -2.00
N MET A 213 -18.69 -1.16 -3.29
CA MET A 213 -18.93 -2.34 -4.10
C MET A 213 -17.63 -3.14 -4.18
N VAL A 214 -17.70 -4.41 -3.83
CA VAL A 214 -16.58 -5.36 -3.94
C VAL A 214 -16.95 -6.51 -4.85
N GLY A 215 -15.97 -7.29 -5.28
CA GLY A 215 -16.22 -8.58 -5.93
C GLY A 215 -15.09 -9.55 -5.65
N ASP A 216 -15.22 -10.79 -6.11
CA ASP A 216 -14.11 -11.75 -6.06
C ASP A 216 -12.90 -11.23 -6.83
N ALA A 217 -11.70 -11.56 -6.37
CA ALA A 217 -10.47 -11.18 -7.08
C ALA A 217 -10.30 -11.88 -8.45
N LEU A 218 -11.17 -12.86 -8.77
CA LEU A 218 -11.18 -13.61 -10.02
C LEU A 218 -11.74 -12.78 -11.20
N ASP A 219 -11.46 -13.26 -12.41
CA ASP A 219 -11.58 -12.54 -13.69
C ASP A 219 -12.94 -11.90 -14.05
N THR A 220 -14.03 -12.22 -13.35
CA THR A 220 -15.31 -11.53 -13.49
C THR A 220 -15.95 -11.33 -12.11
N PRO A 221 -15.62 -10.23 -11.40
CA PRO A 221 -16.20 -9.94 -10.10
C PRO A 221 -17.70 -9.69 -10.23
N THR A 222 -18.53 -10.52 -9.61
CA THR A 222 -19.93 -10.15 -9.34
C THR A 222 -19.91 -9.01 -8.32
N PRO A 223 -20.43 -7.82 -8.66
CA PRO A 223 -20.45 -6.71 -7.71
C PRO A 223 -21.41 -7.01 -6.56
N VAL A 224 -20.91 -6.92 -5.34
CA VAL A 224 -21.70 -7.06 -4.12
C VAL A 224 -21.47 -5.86 -3.23
N ALA A 225 -22.54 -5.33 -2.64
CA ALA A 225 -22.44 -4.25 -1.67
C ALA A 225 -21.72 -4.74 -0.42
N ALA A 226 -20.85 -3.89 0.13
CA ALA A 226 -20.09 -4.21 1.31
C ALA A 226 -19.90 -2.98 2.20
N ASP A 227 -19.95 -3.25 3.50
CA ASP A 227 -19.55 -2.33 4.55
C ASP A 227 -18.19 -2.74 5.10
N ILE A 228 -17.20 -1.87 4.92
CA ILE A 228 -15.85 -2.03 5.44
C ILE A 228 -15.73 -1.17 6.68
N THR A 229 -15.34 -1.78 7.80
CA THR A 229 -15.03 -1.05 9.03
C THR A 229 -13.53 -0.98 9.20
N LEU A 230 -12.98 0.23 9.29
CA LEU A 230 -11.59 0.48 9.64
C LEU A 230 -11.45 0.63 11.15
N ALA A 231 -10.48 -0.08 11.74
CA ALA A 231 -10.06 0.09 13.11
C ALA A 231 -9.44 1.48 13.34
N ARG A 232 -9.28 1.85 14.61
CA ARG A 232 -8.57 3.10 14.98
C ARG A 232 -7.13 3.16 14.45
N SER A 233 -6.46 2.03 14.27
CA SER A 233 -5.13 1.94 13.66
C SER A 233 -5.12 2.31 12.17
N GLY A 234 -6.27 2.25 11.49
CA GLY A 234 -6.43 2.44 10.06
C GLY A 234 -6.61 1.14 9.27
N ASP A 235 -6.28 -0.03 9.83
CA ASP A 235 -6.49 -1.32 9.14
C ASP A 235 -7.97 -1.72 9.10
N ILE A 236 -8.34 -2.63 8.19
CA ILE A 236 -9.70 -3.19 8.11
C ILE A 236 -9.98 -4.07 9.34
N ALA A 237 -10.87 -3.63 10.22
CA ALA A 237 -11.37 -4.42 11.33
C ALA A 237 -12.35 -5.51 10.88
N ALA A 238 -13.27 -5.15 9.99
CA ALA A 238 -14.34 -6.03 9.53
C ALA A 238 -14.76 -5.70 8.08
N LEU A 239 -15.26 -6.74 7.40
CA LEU A 239 -15.89 -6.65 6.09
C LEU A 239 -17.23 -7.39 6.19
N ALA A 240 -18.34 -6.65 6.08
CA ALA A 240 -19.67 -7.23 5.92
C ALA A 240 -20.05 -7.09 4.44
N VAL A 241 -20.53 -8.18 3.83
CA VAL A 241 -20.94 -8.20 2.43
C VAL A 241 -22.41 -8.59 2.40
N ASP A 242 -23.23 -7.81 1.70
CA ASP A 242 -24.67 -8.05 1.60
C ASP A 242 -24.95 -9.21 0.66
N GLY A 243 -25.52 -10.29 1.20
CA GLY A 243 -25.81 -11.53 0.48
C GLY A 243 -25.00 -12.70 1.01
N SER A 244 -25.66 -13.83 1.28
CA SER A 244 -24.95 -15.05 1.64
C SER A 244 -24.10 -15.50 0.44
N PRO A 245 -22.86 -16.00 0.63
CA PRO A 245 -22.13 -16.68 -0.44
C PRO A 245 -22.94 -17.81 -1.09
N VAL A 246 -23.89 -18.38 -0.33
CA VAL A 246 -24.86 -19.37 -0.81
C VAL A 246 -25.83 -18.76 -1.81
N ASP A 247 -26.32 -17.55 -1.57
CA ASP A 247 -27.26 -16.85 -2.45
C ASP A 247 -26.55 -16.36 -3.72
N ALA A 248 -25.33 -15.84 -3.61
CA ALA A 248 -24.55 -15.42 -4.78
C ALA A 248 -24.20 -16.60 -5.71
N ARG A 249 -23.88 -17.77 -5.16
CA ARG A 249 -23.65 -18.99 -5.96
C ARG A 249 -24.96 -19.53 -6.55
N ALA A 250 -26.04 -19.53 -5.77
CA ALA A 250 -27.36 -19.92 -6.26
C ALA A 250 -27.87 -18.99 -7.38
N ASP A 251 -27.62 -17.69 -7.28
CA ASP A 251 -27.95 -16.68 -8.29
C ASP A 251 -27.05 -16.81 -9.51
N ALA A 252 -25.75 -17.06 -9.35
CA ALA A 252 -24.85 -17.35 -10.47
C ALA A 252 -25.25 -18.64 -11.21
N ASP A 253 -25.64 -19.68 -10.47
CA ASP A 253 -26.15 -20.93 -11.03
C ASP A 253 -27.52 -20.74 -11.69
N LEU A 254 -28.39 -19.90 -11.12
CA LEU A 254 -29.69 -19.54 -11.72
C LEU A 254 -29.49 -18.73 -13.00
N TYR A 255 -28.60 -17.73 -13.00
CA TYR A 255 -28.28 -16.93 -14.17
C TYR A 255 -27.66 -17.78 -15.28
N ARG A 256 -26.72 -18.69 -14.93
CA ARG A 256 -26.19 -19.66 -15.87
C ARG A 256 -27.30 -20.52 -16.48
N ARG A 257 -28.20 -21.09 -15.66
CA ARG A 257 -29.35 -21.87 -16.14
C ARG A 257 -30.24 -21.06 -17.08
N VAL A 258 -30.57 -19.82 -16.74
CA VAL A 258 -31.35 -18.94 -17.62
C VAL A 258 -30.64 -18.75 -18.97
N LEU A 259 -29.33 -18.56 -18.98
CA LEU A 259 -28.58 -18.44 -20.23
C LEU A 259 -28.53 -19.77 -21.02
N GLU A 260 -28.40 -20.90 -20.35
CA GLU A 260 -28.45 -22.25 -20.97
C GLU A 260 -29.83 -22.52 -21.59
N ASP A 261 -30.90 -22.29 -20.83
CA ASP A 261 -32.30 -22.50 -21.25
C ASP A 261 -32.68 -21.63 -22.46
N ASN A 262 -32.04 -20.47 -22.61
CA ASN A 262 -32.26 -19.55 -23.73
C ASN A 262 -31.20 -19.69 -24.84
N ALA A 263 -30.36 -20.72 -24.80
CA ALA A 263 -29.28 -20.95 -25.78
C ALA A 263 -28.35 -19.74 -25.99
N MET A 264 -28.11 -18.97 -24.92
CA MET A 264 -27.30 -17.74 -24.94
C MET A 264 -25.80 -17.96 -24.67
N ILE A 265 -25.37 -19.22 -24.50
CA ILE A 265 -23.98 -19.61 -24.21
C ILE A 265 -23.42 -20.44 -25.37
N ALA A 266 -22.27 -20.04 -25.91
CA ALA A 266 -21.51 -20.87 -26.84
C ALA A 266 -20.41 -21.70 -26.14
N PRO A 267 -20.14 -22.92 -26.64
CA PRO A 267 -18.98 -23.70 -26.23
C PRO A 267 -17.66 -22.96 -26.48
N ALA A 268 -16.64 -23.29 -25.68
CA ALA A 268 -15.29 -22.79 -25.88
C ALA A 268 -14.79 -23.09 -27.31
N GLY A 269 -14.38 -22.07 -28.04
CA GLY A 269 -13.84 -22.22 -29.39
C GLY A 269 -14.86 -22.52 -30.51
N ALA A 270 -16.16 -22.57 -30.20
CA ALA A 270 -17.20 -22.73 -31.22
C ALA A 270 -17.62 -21.38 -31.81
N GLU A 271 -18.06 -21.40 -33.06
CA GLU A 271 -18.68 -20.23 -33.69
C GLU A 271 -20.02 -19.95 -32.98
N LEU A 272 -20.26 -18.68 -32.64
CA LEU A 272 -21.42 -18.30 -31.81
C LEU A 272 -22.72 -18.47 -32.60
N PRO A 273 -23.68 -19.24 -32.11
CA PRO A 273 -24.99 -19.31 -32.72
C PRO A 273 -25.69 -17.93 -32.64
N PRO A 274 -26.60 -17.60 -33.57
CA PRO A 274 -27.35 -16.35 -33.53
C PRO A 274 -28.03 -16.13 -32.17
N GLY A 275 -27.73 -15.02 -31.50
CA GLY A 275 -28.31 -14.68 -30.20
C GLY A 275 -27.46 -15.05 -28.98
N ALA A 276 -26.37 -15.81 -29.13
CA ALA A 276 -25.46 -16.07 -28.03
C ALA A 276 -24.73 -14.80 -27.58
N THR A 277 -24.77 -14.54 -26.27
CA THR A 277 -24.19 -13.34 -25.64
C THR A 277 -22.97 -13.66 -24.78
N HIS A 278 -22.76 -14.93 -24.46
CA HIS A 278 -21.70 -15.41 -23.57
C HIS A 278 -20.94 -16.60 -24.17
N THR A 279 -19.70 -16.79 -23.75
CA THR A 279 -18.85 -17.95 -24.04
C THR A 279 -18.40 -18.60 -22.74
N LEU A 280 -18.23 -19.93 -22.75
CA LEU A 280 -17.50 -20.61 -21.69
C LEU A 280 -16.02 -20.67 -22.06
N GLU A 281 -15.15 -20.27 -21.13
CA GLU A 281 -13.70 -20.27 -21.30
C GLU A 281 -13.03 -21.06 -20.16
N PRO A 282 -11.98 -21.84 -20.43
CA PRO A 282 -11.21 -22.48 -19.36
C PRO A 282 -10.59 -21.42 -18.44
N ALA A 283 -10.90 -21.50 -17.16
CA ALA A 283 -10.24 -20.71 -16.11
C ALA A 283 -8.89 -21.35 -15.73
N PRO A 284 -7.95 -20.58 -15.16
CA PRO A 284 -6.64 -21.11 -14.72
C PRO A 284 -6.72 -22.29 -13.74
N ALA A 285 -7.83 -22.42 -13.01
CA ALA A 285 -8.08 -23.52 -12.06
C ALA A 285 -8.63 -24.81 -12.70
N GLY A 286 -8.88 -24.83 -14.01
CA GLY A 286 -9.46 -25.96 -14.74
C GLY A 286 -10.98 -25.95 -14.83
N ASP A 287 -11.67 -25.09 -14.09
CA ASP A 287 -13.11 -24.87 -14.21
C ASP A 287 -13.47 -24.00 -15.43
N MET A 288 -14.70 -24.08 -15.93
CA MET A 288 -15.18 -23.21 -17.01
C MET A 288 -15.74 -21.90 -16.45
N ALA A 289 -15.19 -20.76 -16.88
CA ALA A 289 -15.68 -19.43 -16.58
C ALA A 289 -16.63 -18.92 -17.67
N LEU A 290 -17.73 -18.28 -17.27
CA LEU A 290 -18.68 -17.65 -18.19
C LEU A 290 -18.22 -16.22 -18.50
N ARG A 291 -17.92 -15.91 -19.76
CA ARG A 291 -17.54 -14.56 -20.20
C ARG A 291 -18.60 -13.94 -21.09
N ARG A 292 -19.00 -12.71 -20.79
CA ARG A 292 -19.87 -11.91 -21.66
C ARG A 292 -19.06 -11.29 -22.78
N ARG A 293 -19.47 -11.48 -24.02
CA ARG A 293 -18.80 -10.84 -25.16
C ARG A 293 -19.18 -9.36 -25.20
N ARG A 294 -18.19 -8.47 -25.27
CA ARG A 294 -18.45 -7.06 -25.60
C ARG A 294 -18.73 -7.00 -27.09
N TYR A 295 -19.88 -6.45 -27.47
CA TYR A 295 -20.15 -6.15 -28.88
C TYR A 295 -19.13 -5.11 -29.33
N SER A 296 -18.20 -5.50 -30.19
CA SER A 296 -17.44 -4.54 -30.98
C SER A 296 -18.41 -3.94 -31.99
N ILE A 297 -18.82 -2.70 -31.77
CA ILE A 297 -19.55 -1.93 -32.79
C ILE A 297 -18.54 -1.67 -33.90
N LEU A 298 -18.70 -2.36 -35.03
CA LEU A 298 -18.06 -2.04 -36.30
C LEU A 298 -18.87 -0.96 -37.01
#